data_AF-A0A2W6AK29-F1
#
_entry.id   AF-A0A2W6AK29-F1
#
_cell.length_a   1.000
_cell.length_b   1.000
_cell.length_c   1.000
_cell.angle_alpha   90.00
_cell.angle_beta   90.00
_cell.angle_gamma   90.00
#
_symmetry.space_group_name_H-M   'P 1'
#
loop_
_entity.id
_entity.type
_entity.pdbx_description
1 polymer ?
#
loop_
_entity_poly.entity_id
_entity_poly.type
_entity_poly.pdbx_seq_one_letter_code
_entity_poly.pdbx_strand_id
1 'polypeptide(L)'
;MFASAAVAMPPDVKAARLHWSGSGQAFVLQSLGETAVIGGSGEQYGLLERLGELLQYRTRTLDLVVVTDDRAANLSGLEGLVRHYRIREVLDVGLQYPSLGYAQWRDSLGRAHIPVYALRTGTSITMGTANLTAIGPDGVCGVPADCAGMMRITVPKKSYLITGDASQKEQREALFRPVKLSADVLLGDGTHDFLADFVRAVHPQLVETYGTRMAGGTRHLPNGLSESL
;
A
#
# COMPACT_ATOMS: atom_id res chain seq x y z
N MET A 1 -5.27 -1.31 40.70
CA MET A 1 -6.24 -1.00 39.62
C MET A 1 -5.91 0.38 39.09
N PHE A 2 -5.31 0.48 37.90
CA PHE A 2 -5.15 1.78 37.23
C PHE A 2 -6.22 1.87 36.15
N ALA A 3 -7.17 2.78 36.33
CA ALA A 3 -8.17 3.10 35.33
C ALA A 3 -7.47 3.85 34.18
N SER A 4 -7.48 3.26 32.99
CA SER A 4 -7.06 3.95 31.77
C SER A 4 -8.15 4.95 31.41
N ALA A 5 -7.87 6.25 31.56
CA ALA A 5 -8.74 7.29 31.05
C ALA A 5 -8.73 7.24 29.52
N ALA A 6 -9.85 6.88 28.91
CA ALA A 6 -10.06 7.12 27.49
C ALA A 6 -10.13 8.64 27.28
N VAL A 7 -9.04 9.23 26.77
CA VAL A 7 -9.07 10.59 26.27
C VAL A 7 -10.01 10.60 25.07
N ALA A 8 -11.17 11.23 25.22
CA ALA A 8 -12.09 11.45 24.12
C ALA A 8 -11.39 12.31 23.06
N MET A 9 -11.23 11.76 21.85
CA MET A 9 -10.63 12.49 20.75
C MET A 9 -11.49 13.71 20.40
N PRO A 10 -10.88 14.89 20.12
CA PRO A 10 -11.61 16.07 19.70
C PRO A 10 -12.45 15.81 18.43
N PRO A 11 -13.62 16.43 18.29
CA PRO A 11 -14.56 16.19 17.19
C PRO A 11 -14.00 16.53 15.79
N ASP A 12 -12.89 17.28 15.69
CA ASP A 12 -12.28 17.72 14.43
C ASP A 12 -11.10 16.86 13.94
N VAL A 13 -10.80 15.75 14.63
CA VAL A 13 -9.82 14.78 14.11
C VAL A 13 -10.42 14.06 12.91
N LYS A 14 -10.01 14.47 11.71
CA LYS A 14 -10.36 13.73 10.48
C LYS A 14 -9.92 12.27 10.64
N ALA A 15 -10.90 11.37 10.73
CA ALA A 15 -10.68 9.94 10.76
C ALA A 15 -9.81 9.52 9.58
N ALA A 16 -8.93 8.54 9.79
CA ALA A 16 -8.07 8.05 8.73
C ALA A 16 -8.88 7.57 7.51
N ARG A 17 -8.44 7.96 6.30
CA ARG A 17 -9.08 7.61 5.03
C ARG A 17 -8.07 6.99 4.08
N LEU A 18 -8.42 5.84 3.52
CA LEU A 18 -7.67 5.18 2.48
C LEU A 18 -8.44 5.30 1.17
N HIS A 19 -7.78 5.81 0.13
CA HIS A 19 -8.34 6.03 -1.19
C HIS A 19 -7.47 5.33 -2.24
N TRP A 20 -8.08 4.60 -3.17
CA TRP A 20 -7.34 4.23 -4.39
C TRP A 20 -7.09 5.50 -5.23
N SER A 21 -5.91 5.60 -5.84
CA SER A 21 -5.52 6.77 -6.61
C SER A 21 -6.28 6.90 -7.93
N GLY A 22 -6.89 5.82 -8.44
CA GLY A 22 -7.46 5.80 -9.78
C GLY A 22 -6.43 5.59 -10.89
N SER A 23 -5.14 5.57 -10.56
CA SER A 23 -4.04 5.40 -11.51
C SER A 23 -3.04 4.37 -10.98
N GLY A 24 -2.89 3.27 -11.72
CA GLY A 24 -2.03 2.16 -11.33
C GLY A 24 -2.48 1.47 -10.04
N GLN A 25 -1.51 1.11 -9.20
CA GLN A 25 -1.69 0.33 -7.98
C GLN A 25 -1.59 1.16 -6.71
N ALA A 26 -1.55 2.49 -6.84
CA ALA A 26 -1.32 3.39 -5.73
C ALA A 26 -2.58 3.64 -4.88
N PHE A 27 -2.39 3.69 -3.57
CA PHE A 27 -3.37 4.18 -2.61
C PHE A 27 -2.83 5.40 -1.88
N VAL A 28 -3.73 6.30 -1.50
CA VAL A 28 -3.45 7.49 -0.69
C VAL A 28 -4.11 7.30 0.67
N LEU A 29 -3.31 7.30 1.73
CA LEU A 29 -3.75 7.28 3.12
C LEU A 29 -3.60 8.68 3.72
N GLN A 30 -4.66 9.21 4.31
CA GLN A 30 -4.64 10.48 5.04
C GLN A 30 -5.12 10.27 6.46
N SER A 31 -4.40 10.79 7.45
CA SER A 31 -4.73 10.62 8.86
C SER A 31 -4.11 11.75 9.68
N LEU A 32 -4.93 12.51 10.41
CA LEU A 32 -4.44 13.60 11.28
C LEU A 32 -3.50 14.63 10.60
N GLY A 33 -3.67 14.87 9.30
CA GLY A 33 -2.85 15.80 8.53
C GLY A 33 -1.61 15.17 7.90
N GLU A 34 -1.29 13.93 8.25
CA GLU A 34 -0.25 13.13 7.59
C GLU A 34 -0.80 12.50 6.31
N THR A 35 0.07 12.35 5.31
CA THR A 35 -0.26 11.76 4.02
C THR A 35 0.76 10.69 3.63
N ALA A 36 0.27 9.53 3.21
CA ALA A 36 1.11 8.50 2.61
C ALA A 36 0.61 8.03 1.26
N VAL A 37 1.55 7.65 0.41
CA VAL A 37 1.30 6.95 -0.85
C VAL A 37 1.80 5.52 -0.72
N ILE A 38 0.97 4.55 -1.10
CA ILE A 38 1.25 3.13 -0.95
C ILE A 38 1.11 2.47 -2.31
N GLY A 39 2.18 1.89 -2.83
CA GLY A 39 2.26 1.42 -4.21
C GLY A 39 2.58 2.55 -5.18
N GLY A 40 2.54 2.24 -6.48
CA GLY A 40 2.96 3.13 -7.53
C GLY A 40 2.00 3.17 -8.72
N SER A 41 2.44 3.83 -9.80
CA SER A 41 1.72 3.87 -11.07
C SER A 41 2.71 3.94 -12.23
N GLY A 42 2.30 3.42 -13.38
CA GLY A 42 3.06 3.55 -14.63
C GLY A 42 2.83 4.92 -15.27
N GLU A 43 1.76 5.60 -14.85
CA GLU A 43 1.37 6.91 -15.35
C GLU A 43 1.90 7.99 -14.43
N GLN A 44 2.98 8.65 -14.85
CA GLN A 44 3.63 9.68 -14.06
C GLN A 44 2.68 10.81 -13.64
N TYR A 45 1.82 11.25 -14.55
CA TYR A 45 0.92 12.39 -14.31
C TYR A 45 -0.37 12.01 -13.59
N GLY A 46 -0.89 10.79 -13.77
CA GLY A 46 -2.15 10.37 -13.15
C GLY A 46 -2.09 10.37 -11.62
N LEU A 47 -0.98 9.90 -11.05
CA LEU A 47 -0.78 9.94 -9.59
C LEU A 47 -0.62 11.37 -9.06
N LEU A 48 0.09 12.24 -9.80
CA LEU A 48 0.27 13.63 -9.42
C LEU A 48 -1.04 14.43 -9.45
N GLU A 49 -1.83 14.24 -10.51
CA GLU A 49 -3.15 14.85 -10.69
C GLU A 49 -4.07 14.46 -9.54
N ARG A 50 -4.14 13.16 -9.23
CA ARG A 50 -4.96 12.67 -8.13
C ARG A 50 -4.55 13.25 -6.79
N LEU A 51 -3.25 13.34 -6.51
CA LEU A 51 -2.78 13.99 -5.28
C LEU A 51 -3.15 15.48 -5.26
N GLY A 52 -3.13 16.17 -6.41
CA GLY A 52 -3.61 17.55 -6.53
C GLY A 52 -5.08 17.73 -6.18
N GLU A 53 -5.92 16.73 -6.47
CA GLU A 53 -7.35 16.71 -6.12
C GLU A 53 -7.61 16.35 -4.65
N LEU A 54 -6.87 15.38 -4.11
CA LEU A 54 -7.08 14.83 -2.76
C LEU A 54 -6.43 15.67 -1.66
N LEU A 55 -5.32 16.34 -1.96
CA LEU A 55 -4.55 17.10 -0.99
C LEU A 55 -5.04 18.55 -0.94
N GLN A 56 -4.93 19.17 0.23
CA GLN A 56 -5.18 20.60 0.35
C GLN A 56 -4.15 21.35 -0.49
N TYR A 57 -4.52 22.48 -1.09
CA TYR A 57 -3.67 23.25 -2.01
C TYR A 57 -2.24 23.54 -1.50
N ARG A 58 -2.07 23.65 -0.18
CA ARG A 58 -0.77 23.92 0.47
C ARG A 58 -0.02 22.67 0.94
N THR A 59 -0.64 21.50 0.93
CA THR A 59 0.01 20.26 1.32
C THR A 59 0.99 19.83 0.23
N ARG A 60 2.28 20.00 0.51
CA ARG A 60 3.39 19.59 -0.37
C ARG A 60 4.32 18.58 0.28
N THR A 61 3.88 17.96 1.38
CA THR A 61 4.65 16.94 2.10
C THR A 61 3.92 15.61 2.02
N LEU A 62 4.66 14.56 1.70
CA LEU A 62 4.25 13.18 1.85
C LEU A 62 5.07 12.62 3.01
N ASP A 63 4.40 12.23 4.09
CA ASP A 63 5.05 11.72 5.29
C ASP A 63 5.63 10.33 5.05
N LEU A 64 5.02 9.53 4.18
CA LEU A 64 5.50 8.20 3.83
C LEU A 64 5.20 7.86 2.37
N VAL A 65 6.17 7.27 1.68
CA VAL A 65 5.92 6.56 0.41
C VAL A 65 6.32 5.10 0.59
N VAL A 66 5.41 4.17 0.28
CA VAL A 66 5.65 2.73 0.36
C VAL A 66 5.75 2.15 -1.05
N VAL A 67 6.92 1.65 -1.43
CA VAL A 67 7.14 0.90 -2.67
C VAL A 67 6.76 -0.55 -2.41
N THR A 68 5.62 -0.97 -2.94
CA THR A 68 5.10 -2.35 -2.78
C THR A 68 5.52 -3.28 -3.92
N ASP A 69 6.06 -2.74 -5.00
CA ASP A 69 6.54 -3.45 -6.18
C ASP A 69 7.59 -2.55 -6.88
N ASP A 70 8.70 -3.14 -7.25
CA ASP A 70 9.87 -2.47 -7.83
C ASP A 70 9.85 -2.37 -9.35
N ARG A 71 8.87 -2.99 -10.00
CA ARG A 71 8.78 -2.97 -11.46
C ARG A 71 8.61 -1.54 -11.97
N ALA A 72 9.21 -1.26 -13.12
CA ALA A 72 9.21 0.07 -13.73
C ALA A 72 7.79 0.64 -13.97
N ALA A 73 6.82 -0.24 -14.18
CA ALA A 73 5.40 0.11 -14.32
C ALA A 73 4.76 0.63 -13.02
N ASN A 74 5.46 0.62 -11.90
CA ASN A 74 5.03 1.22 -10.64
C ASN A 74 5.91 2.42 -10.22
N LEU A 75 7.20 2.39 -10.56
CA LEU A 75 8.16 3.43 -10.15
C LEU A 75 8.00 4.76 -10.90
N SER A 76 7.50 4.76 -12.14
CA SER A 76 7.40 5.98 -12.96
C SER A 76 6.53 7.06 -12.30
N GLY A 77 5.42 6.67 -11.68
CA GLY A 77 4.56 7.53 -10.86
C GLY A 77 5.27 8.09 -9.63
N LEU A 78 6.08 7.26 -8.98
CA LEU A 78 6.81 7.62 -7.77
C LEU A 78 7.95 8.61 -8.04
N GLU A 79 8.65 8.44 -9.16
CA GLU A 79 9.64 9.41 -9.65
C GLU A 79 9.06 10.83 -9.79
N GLY A 80 7.82 10.93 -10.28
CA GLY A 80 7.09 12.21 -10.30
C GLY A 80 6.94 12.81 -8.90
N LEU A 81 6.69 12.01 -7.87
CA LEU A 81 6.50 12.50 -6.51
C LEU A 81 7.77 13.16 -5.95
N VAL A 82 8.94 12.57 -6.17
CA VAL A 82 10.23 13.11 -5.69
C VAL A 82 10.48 14.52 -6.24
N ARG A 83 9.99 14.82 -7.46
CA ARG A 83 10.15 16.13 -8.10
C ARG A 83 9.16 17.19 -7.59
N HIS A 84 8.00 16.79 -7.09
CA HIS A 84 6.88 17.70 -6.81
C HIS A 84 6.47 17.78 -5.34
N TYR A 85 6.92 16.83 -4.50
CA TYR A 85 6.59 16.75 -3.09
C TYR A 85 7.85 16.57 -2.25
N ARG A 86 7.82 17.14 -1.04
CA ARG A 86 8.78 16.79 0.00
C ARG A 86 8.38 15.45 0.61
N ILE A 87 9.17 14.41 0.36
CA ILE A 87 8.95 13.09 0.96
C ILE A 87 9.80 12.99 2.23
N ARG A 88 9.20 12.59 3.35
CA ARG A 88 9.92 12.47 4.63
C ARG A 88 10.68 11.16 4.73
N GLU A 89 10.07 10.06 4.32
CA GLU A 89 10.70 8.74 4.30
C GLU A 89 10.05 7.80 3.29
N VAL A 90 10.80 6.79 2.88
CA VAL A 90 10.37 5.72 1.98
C VAL A 90 10.51 4.37 2.67
N LEU A 91 9.47 3.54 2.57
CA LEU A 91 9.57 2.09 2.79
C LEU A 91 9.66 1.38 1.46
N ASP A 92 10.63 0.47 1.31
CA ASP A 92 10.91 -0.18 0.03
C ASP A 92 11.15 -1.68 0.20
N VAL A 93 10.48 -2.50 -0.62
CA VAL A 93 10.70 -3.96 -0.67
C VAL A 93 12.16 -4.31 -0.93
N GLY A 94 12.84 -3.57 -1.80
CA GLY A 94 14.26 -3.73 -2.09
C GLY A 94 14.63 -5.02 -2.83
N LEU A 95 15.47 -4.89 -3.85
CA LEU A 95 15.93 -6.02 -4.67
C LEU A 95 17.44 -6.17 -4.68
N GLN A 96 17.84 -7.43 -4.82
CA GLN A 96 19.24 -7.80 -4.93
C GLN A 96 19.83 -7.40 -6.29
N TYR A 97 19.05 -7.51 -7.36
CA TYR A 97 19.49 -7.22 -8.73
C TYR A 97 18.57 -6.17 -9.36
N PRO A 98 18.85 -4.87 -9.14
CA PRO A 98 17.92 -3.82 -9.52
C PRO A 98 17.89 -3.61 -11.03
N SER A 99 16.69 -3.33 -11.56
CA SER A 99 16.53 -2.82 -12.91
C SER A 99 17.10 -1.40 -13.05
N LEU A 100 17.28 -0.92 -14.29
CA LEU A 100 17.69 0.48 -14.53
C LEU A 100 16.71 1.48 -13.91
N GLY A 101 15.41 1.23 -14.02
CA GLY A 101 14.38 2.09 -13.43
C GLY A 101 14.45 2.14 -11.90
N TYR A 102 14.70 0.98 -11.27
CA TYR A 102 14.90 0.94 -9.81
C TYR A 102 16.20 1.64 -9.39
N ALA A 103 17.28 1.47 -10.14
CA ALA A 103 18.53 2.19 -9.86
C ALA A 103 18.35 3.71 -9.94
N GLN A 104 17.61 4.19 -10.95
CA GLN A 104 17.26 5.62 -11.09
C GLN A 104 16.42 6.12 -9.91
N TRP A 105 15.40 5.36 -9.52
CA TRP A 105 14.58 5.64 -8.33
C TRP A 105 15.43 5.83 -7.08
N ARG A 106 16.33 4.87 -6.80
CA ARG A 106 17.21 4.91 -5.62
C ARG A 106 18.17 6.10 -5.66
N ASP A 107 18.69 6.43 -6.83
CA ASP A 107 19.57 7.57 -7.06
C ASP A 107 18.83 8.91 -6.89
N SER A 108 17.59 9.02 -7.37
CA SER A 108 16.72 10.19 -7.12
C SER A 108 16.44 10.40 -5.63
N LEU A 109 16.14 9.33 -4.88
CA LEU A 109 15.98 9.40 -3.42
C LEU A 109 17.28 9.83 -2.73
N GLY A 110 18.42 9.28 -3.16
CA GLY A 110 19.74 9.61 -2.63
C GLY A 110 20.09 11.09 -2.83
N ARG A 111 19.92 11.63 -4.04
CA ARG A 111 20.12 13.06 -4.33
C ARG A 111 19.21 13.96 -3.51
N ALA A 112 17.97 13.55 -3.30
CA ALA A 112 17.00 14.28 -2.50
C ALA A 112 17.20 14.11 -0.98
N HIS A 113 18.18 13.29 -0.55
CA HIS A 113 18.47 12.96 0.84
C HIS A 113 17.24 12.40 1.59
N ILE A 114 16.41 11.61 0.89
CA ILE A 114 15.24 10.98 1.47
C ILE A 114 15.68 9.66 2.13
N PRO A 115 15.43 9.46 3.42
CA PRO A 115 15.76 8.21 4.08
C PRO A 115 14.89 7.06 3.53
N VAL A 116 15.53 5.91 3.31
CA VAL A 116 14.89 4.69 2.80
C VAL A 116 15.06 3.58 3.82
N TYR A 117 13.96 2.99 4.23
CA TYR A 117 13.91 1.86 5.14
C TYR A 117 13.37 0.62 4.42
N ALA A 118 13.82 -0.55 4.86
CA ALA A 118 13.39 -1.81 4.28
C ALA A 118 11.96 -2.14 4.73
N LEU A 119 11.06 -2.38 3.77
CA LEU A 119 9.74 -2.94 4.04
C LEU A 119 9.89 -4.44 4.29
N ARG A 120 9.82 -4.86 5.56
CA ARG A 120 9.96 -6.28 5.93
C ARG A 120 8.77 -6.77 6.72
N THR A 121 8.47 -8.06 6.67
CA THR A 121 7.44 -8.70 7.52
C THR A 121 7.51 -8.19 8.96
N GLY A 122 6.39 -7.68 9.48
CA GLY A 122 6.29 -7.12 10.83
C GLY A 122 6.70 -5.65 10.97
N THR A 123 7.28 -5.03 9.93
CA THR A 123 7.51 -3.58 9.90
C THR A 123 6.18 -2.88 10.10
N SER A 124 6.09 -2.01 11.11
CA SER A 124 4.85 -1.30 11.44
C SER A 124 5.10 0.18 11.57
N ILE A 125 4.20 0.97 10.98
CA ILE A 125 4.19 2.43 11.07
C ILE A 125 2.82 2.86 11.58
N THR A 126 2.82 3.75 12.58
CA THR A 126 1.60 4.44 13.03
C THR A 126 1.58 5.83 12.42
N MET A 127 0.46 6.20 11.81
CA MET A 127 0.25 7.47 11.12
C MET A 127 -1.11 8.03 11.51
N GLY A 128 -1.08 9.03 12.38
CA GLY A 128 -2.23 9.50 13.12
C GLY A 128 -2.99 8.36 13.80
N THR A 129 -4.22 8.10 13.32
CA THR A 129 -5.11 7.04 13.80
C THR A 129 -5.02 5.73 12.99
N ALA A 130 -4.15 5.67 11.99
CA ALA A 130 -3.94 4.49 11.16
C ALA A 130 -2.68 3.73 11.57
N ASN A 131 -2.70 2.41 11.40
CA ASN A 131 -1.52 1.57 11.52
C ASN A 131 -1.33 0.77 10.22
N LEU A 132 -0.12 0.82 9.68
CA LEU A 132 0.32 0.05 8.53
C LEU A 132 1.26 -1.04 9.05
N THR A 133 1.05 -2.29 8.65
CA THR A 133 1.89 -3.42 9.02
C THR A 133 2.21 -4.23 7.77
N ALA A 134 3.50 -4.38 7.48
CA ALA A 134 3.98 -5.20 6.37
C ALA A 134 3.76 -6.70 6.68
N ILE A 135 3.15 -7.39 5.72
CA ILE A 135 2.96 -8.84 5.72
C ILE A 135 4.11 -9.53 4.99
N GLY A 136 4.78 -8.83 4.09
CA GLY A 136 5.96 -9.29 3.36
C GLY A 136 6.66 -8.14 2.67
N PRO A 137 7.87 -8.37 2.11
CA PRO A 137 8.61 -9.65 2.11
C PRO A 137 9.42 -9.89 3.40
N ASP A 138 9.93 -11.12 3.60
CA ASP A 138 10.77 -11.48 4.77
C ASP A 138 12.23 -11.00 4.65
N GLY A 139 12.68 -10.69 3.43
CA GLY A 139 14.06 -10.32 3.14
C GLY A 139 14.18 -9.50 1.87
N VAL A 140 15.42 -9.25 1.44
CA VAL A 140 15.67 -8.69 0.11
C VAL A 140 15.29 -9.74 -0.92
N CYS A 141 14.51 -9.34 -1.94
CA CYS A 141 14.05 -10.28 -2.95
C CYS A 141 15.19 -10.61 -3.94
N GLY A 142 15.43 -11.90 -4.13
CA GLY A 142 16.33 -12.40 -5.18
C GLY A 142 15.65 -12.52 -6.55
N VAL A 143 14.32 -12.64 -6.57
CA VAL A 143 13.49 -12.77 -7.78
C VAL A 143 12.41 -11.68 -7.74
N PRO A 144 12.36 -10.76 -8.73
CA PRO A 144 11.38 -9.67 -8.73
C PRO A 144 9.92 -10.15 -8.72
N ALA A 145 9.62 -11.27 -9.38
CA ALA A 145 8.26 -11.82 -9.47
C ALA A 145 7.67 -12.35 -8.15
N ASP A 146 8.51 -12.53 -7.11
CA ASP A 146 8.10 -12.94 -5.76
C ASP A 146 8.56 -11.85 -4.76
N CYS A 147 8.17 -10.60 -5.01
CA CYS A 147 8.57 -9.44 -4.22
C CYS A 147 7.42 -8.47 -3.89
N ALA A 148 6.23 -9.00 -3.65
CA ALA A 148 5.07 -8.19 -3.31
C ALA A 148 5.17 -7.67 -1.87
N GLY A 149 5.17 -6.34 -1.75
CA GLY A 149 5.01 -5.61 -0.50
C GLY A 149 3.58 -5.66 0.01
N MET A 150 3.12 -6.85 0.42
CA MET A 150 1.80 -7.03 1.02
C MET A 150 1.71 -6.25 2.33
N MET A 151 0.62 -5.51 2.52
CA MET A 151 0.48 -4.62 3.67
C MET A 151 -0.95 -4.61 4.23
N ARG A 152 -1.04 -4.78 5.55
CA ARG A 152 -2.27 -4.63 6.31
C ARG A 152 -2.37 -3.19 6.84
N ILE A 153 -3.46 -2.52 6.55
CA ILE A 153 -3.76 -1.16 7.01
C ILE A 153 -4.98 -1.21 7.92
N THR A 154 -4.85 -0.69 9.13
CA THR A 154 -5.97 -0.54 10.07
C THR A 154 -6.27 0.93 10.28
N VAL A 155 -7.53 1.28 10.11
CA VAL A 155 -8.10 2.57 10.53
C VAL A 155 -9.17 2.29 11.61
N PRO A 156 -9.64 3.29 12.39
CA PRO A 156 -10.41 3.04 13.60
C PRO A 156 -11.64 2.12 13.48
N LYS A 157 -12.26 2.02 12.30
CA LYS A 157 -13.47 1.20 12.08
C LYS A 157 -13.30 0.13 11.00
N LYS A 158 -12.12 0.01 10.39
CA LYS A 158 -11.94 -0.83 9.19
C LYS A 158 -10.50 -1.25 9.01
N SER A 159 -10.30 -2.41 8.41
CA SER A 159 -9.00 -2.95 8.06
C SER A 159 -8.97 -3.43 6.62
N TYR A 160 -7.81 -3.26 6.00
CA TYR A 160 -7.55 -3.58 4.61
C TYR A 160 -6.30 -4.45 4.55
N LEU A 161 -6.30 -5.47 3.71
CA LEU A 161 -5.09 -6.17 3.32
C LEU A 161 -4.87 -5.91 1.83
N ILE A 162 -3.84 -5.14 1.51
CA ILE A 162 -3.40 -4.86 0.14
C ILE A 162 -2.33 -5.87 -0.21
N THR A 163 -2.54 -6.61 -1.29
CA THR A 163 -1.65 -7.69 -1.71
C THR A 163 -0.78 -7.34 -2.91
N GLY A 164 -1.09 -6.27 -3.64
CA GLY A 164 -0.40 -5.97 -4.88
C GLY A 164 -0.58 -7.11 -5.87
N ASP A 165 0.52 -7.52 -6.48
CA ASP A 165 0.60 -8.63 -7.44
C ASP A 165 1.04 -9.95 -6.80
N ALA A 166 0.94 -10.09 -5.48
CA ALA A 166 1.44 -11.24 -4.72
C ALA A 166 1.10 -12.58 -5.37
N SER A 167 2.13 -13.35 -5.69
CA SER A 167 1.99 -14.65 -6.32
C SER A 167 1.30 -15.65 -5.37
N GLN A 168 0.77 -16.75 -5.92
CA GLN A 168 0.21 -17.81 -5.07
C GLN A 168 1.25 -18.40 -4.11
N LYS A 169 2.53 -18.33 -4.46
CA LYS A 169 3.63 -18.73 -3.57
C LYS A 169 3.73 -17.78 -2.38
N GLU A 170 3.75 -16.47 -2.63
CA GLU A 170 3.82 -15.46 -1.56
C GLU A 170 2.58 -15.46 -0.66
N GLN A 171 1.39 -15.67 -1.23
CA GLN A 171 0.15 -15.84 -0.47
C GLN A 171 0.24 -17.06 0.48
N ARG A 172 0.83 -18.16 0.00
CA ARG A 172 1.02 -19.37 0.81
C ARG A 172 2.06 -19.16 1.91
N GLU A 173 3.15 -18.48 1.61
CA GLU A 173 4.17 -18.12 2.60
C GLU A 173 3.59 -17.20 3.69
N ALA A 174 2.74 -16.25 3.31
CA ALA A 174 2.10 -15.32 4.25
C ALA A 174 1.28 -16.02 5.35
N LEU A 175 0.70 -17.21 5.07
CA LEU A 175 -0.03 -18.02 6.05
C LEU A 175 0.82 -18.45 7.25
N PHE A 176 2.14 -18.51 7.08
CA PHE A 176 3.08 -18.98 8.10
C PHE A 176 3.86 -17.84 8.76
N ARG A 177 3.66 -16.59 8.34
CA ARG A 177 4.35 -15.44 8.91
C ARG A 177 3.71 -15.02 10.24
N PRO A 178 4.50 -14.52 11.22
CA PRO A 178 4.00 -14.15 12.55
C PRO A 178 3.31 -12.77 12.55
N VAL A 179 2.42 -12.55 11.59
CA VAL A 179 1.70 -11.30 11.36
C VAL A 179 0.21 -11.56 11.16
N LYS A 180 -0.62 -10.63 11.58
CA LYS A 180 -2.07 -10.75 11.47
C LYS A 180 -2.50 -10.54 10.02
N LEU A 181 -3.09 -11.56 9.39
CA LEU A 181 -3.66 -11.45 8.05
C LEU A 181 -5.10 -10.92 8.05
N SER A 182 -5.85 -11.11 9.14
CA SER A 182 -7.28 -10.82 9.13
C SER A 182 -7.58 -9.35 8.82
N ALA A 183 -8.44 -9.11 7.84
CA ALA A 183 -8.83 -7.78 7.40
C ALA A 183 -10.28 -7.76 6.90
N ASP A 184 -10.97 -6.63 7.03
CA ASP A 184 -12.36 -6.51 6.56
C ASP A 184 -12.45 -6.50 5.03
N VAL A 185 -11.45 -5.91 4.37
CA VAL A 185 -11.35 -5.85 2.90
C VAL A 185 -10.03 -6.45 2.44
N LEU A 186 -10.10 -7.39 1.51
CA LEU A 186 -8.96 -7.93 0.79
C LEU A 186 -8.88 -7.26 -0.59
N LEU A 187 -7.73 -6.66 -0.89
CA LEU A 187 -7.47 -5.91 -2.10
C LEU A 187 -6.32 -6.56 -2.88
N GLY A 188 -6.54 -6.89 -4.14
CA GLY A 188 -5.50 -7.37 -5.07
C GLY A 188 -5.49 -6.59 -6.38
N ASP A 189 -4.41 -6.68 -7.15
CA ASP A 189 -4.32 -6.00 -8.44
C ASP A 189 -4.99 -6.75 -9.61
N GLY A 190 -5.48 -7.97 -9.36
CA GLY A 190 -6.10 -8.84 -10.35
C GLY A 190 -5.12 -9.61 -11.25
N THR A 191 -3.82 -9.56 -10.96
CA THR A 191 -2.79 -10.34 -11.68
C THR A 191 -2.83 -11.81 -11.30
N HIS A 192 -3.09 -12.11 -10.04
CA HIS A 192 -3.18 -13.47 -9.51
C HIS A 192 -4.47 -13.68 -8.71
N ASP A 193 -5.08 -14.85 -8.86
CA ASP A 193 -6.21 -15.27 -8.03
C ASP A 193 -5.77 -15.49 -6.58
N PHE A 194 -6.69 -15.25 -5.65
CA PHE A 194 -6.47 -15.56 -4.24
C PHE A 194 -6.64 -17.05 -3.94
N LEU A 195 -5.68 -17.64 -3.23
CA LEU A 195 -5.79 -19.01 -2.71
C LEU A 195 -6.94 -19.10 -1.69
N ALA A 196 -7.72 -20.18 -1.74
CA ALA A 196 -8.85 -20.38 -0.83
C ALA A 196 -8.45 -20.35 0.65
N ASP A 197 -7.31 -20.94 1.00
CA ASP A 197 -6.80 -20.93 2.38
C ASP A 197 -6.31 -19.53 2.79
N PHE A 198 -5.79 -18.75 1.84
CA PHE A 198 -5.42 -17.35 2.07
C PHE A 198 -6.66 -16.50 2.34
N VAL A 199 -7.70 -16.59 1.51
CA VAL A 199 -8.99 -15.90 1.74
C VAL A 199 -9.57 -16.31 3.11
N ARG A 200 -9.51 -17.59 3.47
CA ARG A 200 -10.00 -18.07 4.78
C ARG A 200 -9.22 -17.48 5.95
N ALA A 201 -7.89 -17.37 5.83
CA ALA A 201 -7.04 -16.79 6.87
C ALA A 201 -7.23 -15.27 7.00
N VAL A 202 -7.49 -14.57 5.89
CA VAL A 202 -7.82 -13.14 5.89
C VAL A 202 -9.24 -12.89 6.42
N HIS A 203 -10.15 -13.85 6.20
CA HIS A 203 -11.55 -13.77 6.59
C HIS A 203 -12.21 -12.43 6.21
N PRO A 204 -12.13 -11.99 4.93
CA PRO A 204 -12.64 -10.70 4.51
C PRO A 204 -14.16 -10.70 4.40
N GLN A 205 -14.75 -9.53 4.63
CA GLN A 205 -16.16 -9.26 4.30
C GLN A 205 -16.33 -8.88 2.83
N LEU A 206 -15.26 -8.42 2.20
CA LEU A 206 -15.25 -7.92 0.83
C LEU A 206 -13.89 -8.22 0.17
N VAL A 207 -13.93 -8.71 -1.07
CA VAL A 207 -12.76 -8.89 -1.92
C VAL A 207 -12.93 -8.00 -3.14
N GLU A 208 -11.95 -7.15 -3.41
CA GLU A 208 -11.95 -6.26 -4.57
C GLU A 208 -10.61 -6.32 -5.31
N THR A 209 -10.69 -6.16 -6.62
CA THR A 209 -9.53 -5.97 -7.49
C THR A 209 -9.42 -4.49 -7.88
N TYR A 210 -8.19 -3.95 -7.92
CA TYR A 210 -7.90 -2.57 -8.34
C TYR A 210 -6.83 -2.54 -9.43
N GLY A 211 -6.73 -1.44 -10.20
CA GLY A 211 -5.70 -1.29 -11.24
C GLY A 211 -6.25 -1.10 -12.66
N THR A 212 -5.37 -1.10 -13.66
CA THR A 212 -5.68 -0.70 -15.07
C THR A 212 -6.70 -1.57 -15.80
N ARG A 213 -7.08 -2.73 -15.25
CA ARG A 213 -8.19 -3.55 -15.78
C ARG A 213 -9.59 -2.99 -15.44
N MET A 214 -9.66 -1.96 -14.60
CA MET A 214 -10.90 -1.36 -14.07
C MET A 214 -11.63 -0.41 -15.04
N ALA A 215 -11.55 -0.60 -16.36
CA ALA A 215 -12.56 -0.02 -17.25
C ALA A 215 -13.93 -0.74 -17.14
N GLY A 216 -14.04 -1.80 -16.32
CA GLY A 216 -15.30 -2.42 -15.90
C GLY A 216 -15.08 -3.15 -14.58
N GLY A 217 -15.56 -2.60 -13.47
CA GLY A 217 -15.40 -3.21 -12.14
C GLY A 217 -16.21 -4.51 -12.06
N THR A 218 -15.59 -5.59 -11.58
CA THR A 218 -16.30 -6.82 -11.22
C THR A 218 -16.23 -6.99 -9.72
N ARG A 219 -17.37 -7.00 -9.05
CA ARG A 219 -17.49 -7.27 -7.61
C ARG A 219 -17.48 -8.77 -7.40
N HIS A 220 -16.60 -9.30 -6.54
CA HIS A 220 -16.62 -10.71 -6.15
C HIS A 220 -17.12 -10.85 -4.72
N LEU A 221 -18.28 -11.49 -4.58
CA LEU A 221 -18.91 -11.74 -3.30
C LEU A 221 -18.29 -13.01 -2.66
N PRO A 222 -18.26 -13.11 -1.32
CA PRO A 222 -17.64 -14.23 -0.60
C PRO A 222 -18.29 -15.61 -0.86
N ASN A 223 -19.37 -15.67 -1.65
CA ASN A 223 -20.04 -16.88 -2.12
C ASN A 223 -19.62 -17.31 -3.54
N GLY A 224 -18.60 -16.68 -4.14
CA GLY A 224 -18.11 -17.03 -5.47
C GLY A 224 -18.93 -16.46 -6.63
N LEU A 225 -19.85 -15.53 -6.35
CA LEU A 225 -20.61 -14.82 -7.39
C LEU A 225 -19.89 -13.53 -7.81
N SER A 226 -19.85 -13.30 -9.12
CA SER A 226 -19.30 -12.10 -9.74
C SER A 226 -20.42 -11.24 -10.34
N GLU A 227 -20.46 -9.96 -10.01
CA GLU A 227 -21.35 -8.98 -10.66
C GLU A 227 -20.51 -7.90 -11.37
N SER A 228 -20.86 -7.59 -12.62
CA SER A 228 -20.31 -6.45 -13.35
C SER A 228 -21.00 -5.15 -12.93
N LEU A 229 -20.23 -4.11 -12.62
CA LEU A 229 -20.71 -2.75 -12.39
C LEU A 229 -20.95 -1.98 -13.70
#